data_AF-S9X8Q6-F1
#
_entry.id   AF-S9X8Q6-F1
#
_cell.length_a   1.000
_cell.length_b   1.000
_cell.length_c   1.000
_cell.angle_alpha   90.00
_cell.angle_beta   90.00
_cell.angle_gamma   90.00
#
_symmetry.space_group_name_H-M   'P 1'
#
loop_
_entity.id
_entity.type
_entity.pdbx_description
1 polymer ?
#
loop_
_entity_poly.entity_id
_entity_poly.type
_entity_poly.pdbx_seq_one_letter_code
_entity_poly.pdbx_strand_id
1 'polypeptide(L)'
;MDGKENKIVKEEHPSKENDQVQTNDSMDIDKNEGSTVHNDHADKQPSDERKEPTENKRSKRMFGALLGTLGKFQKEAEREKQSETRVRRAELEKKLAKRQEEERKELDIQESQEQEQREKDLAQERRVAMEDLELDLKDLKQTLKKQESTFLKTNTEPRLYYRPYYLLPSQKEYLDQVREEKD
;
A
#
# COMPACT_ATOMS: atom_id res chain seq x y z
N MET A 1 19.76 28.51 38.53
CA MET A 1 18.40 29.08 38.50
C MET A 1 18.38 29.92 37.23
N ASP A 2 17.88 29.48 36.08
CA ASP A 2 16.63 28.75 35.86
C ASP A 2 16.75 27.80 34.67
N GLY A 3 16.35 26.55 34.88
CA GLY A 3 16.15 25.57 33.83
C GLY A 3 14.79 25.76 33.18
N LYS A 4 14.74 25.66 31.86
CA LYS A 4 13.49 25.48 31.11
C LYS A 4 13.66 24.32 30.13
N GLU A 5 13.30 23.17 30.68
CA GLU A 5 12.65 22.00 30.11
C GLU A 5 12.47 21.95 28.58
N ASN A 6 13.22 21.04 27.96
CA ASN A 6 12.96 20.54 26.61
C ASN A 6 11.76 19.58 26.64
N LYS A 7 10.68 19.98 25.96
CA LYS A 7 9.49 19.16 25.75
C LYS A 7 9.74 18.20 24.59
N ILE A 8 10.16 16.97 24.92
CA ILE A 8 10.25 15.85 23.97
C ILE A 8 8.83 15.41 23.64
N VAL A 9 8.38 15.67 22.41
CA VAL A 9 7.18 15.06 21.85
C VAL A 9 7.56 13.66 21.38
N LYS A 10 7.15 12.64 22.13
CA LYS A 10 7.13 11.25 21.67
C LYS A 10 5.92 11.12 20.74
N GLU A 11 6.15 11.00 19.44
CA GLU A 11 5.14 10.43 18.55
C GLU A 11 5.26 8.91 18.62
N GLU A 12 4.23 8.29 19.17
CA GLU A 12 4.06 6.85 19.25
C GLU A 12 3.71 6.33 17.86
N HIS A 13 4.54 5.43 17.34
CA HIS A 13 4.17 4.59 16.21
C HIS A 13 3.18 3.52 16.69
N PRO A 14 1.95 3.42 16.13
CA PRO A 14 1.16 2.23 16.31
C PRO A 14 1.75 1.10 15.46
N SER A 15 2.20 0.08 16.17
CA SER A 15 2.61 -1.23 15.71
C SER A 15 1.55 -1.91 14.85
N LYS A 16 2.05 -2.64 13.86
CA LYS A 16 1.37 -3.59 12.97
C LYS A 16 0.42 -4.53 13.73
N GLU A 17 -0.88 -4.41 13.46
CA GLU A 17 -1.86 -5.48 13.66
C GLU A 17 -2.50 -5.82 12.30
N ASN A 18 -1.94 -6.84 11.68
CA ASN A 18 -2.64 -8.03 11.20
C ASN A 18 -4.16 -7.91 10.90
N ASP A 19 -4.53 -7.25 9.81
CA ASP A 19 -5.86 -7.43 9.21
C ASP A 19 -5.82 -8.44 8.08
N GLN A 20 -6.44 -9.57 8.38
CA GLN A 20 -6.69 -10.69 7.50
C GLN A 20 -7.39 -10.19 6.23
N VAL A 21 -6.83 -10.54 5.08
CA VAL A 21 -7.51 -10.49 3.79
C VAL A 21 -8.75 -11.37 3.89
N GLN A 22 -9.91 -10.78 4.20
CA GLN A 22 -11.19 -11.43 4.04
C GLN A 22 -11.52 -11.48 2.55
N THR A 23 -11.17 -12.59 1.91
CA THR A 23 -11.79 -12.99 0.65
C THR A 23 -13.23 -13.42 0.95
N ASN A 24 -14.14 -12.46 1.02
CA ASN A 24 -15.58 -12.74 1.03
C ASN A 24 -16.08 -12.97 -0.40
N ASP A 25 -15.61 -14.05 -1.02
CA ASP A 25 -16.26 -14.68 -2.17
C ASP A 25 -17.12 -15.84 -1.64
N SER A 26 -18.32 -15.52 -1.18
CA SER A 26 -19.40 -16.49 -0.97
C SER A 26 -20.66 -15.91 -1.57
N MET A 27 -20.85 -16.12 -2.87
CA MET A 27 -22.17 -16.01 -3.46
C MET A 27 -22.96 -17.25 -3.02
N ASP A 28 -23.79 -17.09 -2.00
CA ASP A 28 -24.80 -18.08 -1.62
C ASP A 28 -25.79 -18.24 -2.78
N ILE A 29 -25.65 -19.35 -3.51
CA ILE A 29 -26.65 -19.83 -4.46
C ILE A 29 -27.66 -20.61 -3.65
N ASP A 30 -28.78 -19.98 -3.32
CA ASP A 30 -29.98 -20.64 -2.79
C ASP A 30 -30.44 -21.72 -3.77
N LYS A 31 -30.06 -22.97 -3.48
CA LYS A 31 -30.69 -24.16 -4.03
C LYS A 31 -31.88 -24.50 -3.16
N ASN A 32 -33.03 -23.89 -3.45
CA ASN A 32 -34.29 -24.40 -2.91
C ASN A 32 -34.77 -25.56 -3.79
N GLU A 33 -34.50 -26.77 -3.31
CA GLU A 33 -35.00 -28.03 -3.85
C GLU A 33 -36.50 -28.19 -3.55
N GLY A 34 -37.19 -28.93 -4.41
CA GLY A 34 -38.63 -28.87 -4.58
C GLY A 34 -39.49 -29.52 -3.49
N SER A 35 -40.75 -29.09 -3.45
CA SER A 35 -41.86 -29.92 -3.02
C SER A 35 -43.02 -29.75 -4.01
N THR A 36 -43.04 -30.59 -5.06
CA THR A 36 -44.24 -30.81 -5.88
C THR A 36 -45.24 -31.58 -5.04
N VAL A 37 -46.28 -30.89 -4.57
CA VAL A 37 -47.44 -31.50 -3.93
C VAL A 37 -48.21 -32.30 -4.99
N HIS A 38 -48.25 -33.62 -4.81
CA HIS A 38 -49.19 -34.51 -5.50
C HIS A 38 -50.61 -34.07 -5.15
N ASN A 39 -51.39 -33.67 -6.16
CA ASN A 39 -52.85 -33.63 -6.08
C ASN A 39 -53.40 -34.53 -7.18
N ASP A 40 -53.71 -35.76 -6.79
CA ASP A 40 -54.54 -36.69 -7.54
C ASP A 40 -56.00 -36.25 -7.45
N HIS A 41 -56.46 -35.46 -8.42
CA HIS A 41 -57.89 -35.31 -8.70
C HIS A 41 -58.22 -35.94 -10.04
N ALA A 42 -58.66 -37.20 -9.95
CA ALA A 42 -59.29 -37.93 -11.05
C ALA A 42 -60.72 -37.39 -11.26
N ASP A 43 -60.85 -36.35 -12.08
CA ASP A 43 -62.15 -35.94 -12.60
C ASP A 43 -62.51 -36.75 -13.85
N LYS A 44 -63.48 -37.65 -13.66
CA LYS A 44 -64.21 -38.33 -14.73
C LYS A 44 -65.20 -37.35 -15.35
N GLN A 45 -65.00 -37.03 -16.63
CA GLN A 45 -66.05 -36.46 -17.48
C GLN A 45 -66.03 -37.14 -18.86
N PRO A 46 -67.21 -37.26 -19.50
CA PRO A 46 -67.55 -38.37 -20.38
C PRO A 46 -67.02 -38.18 -21.79
N SER A 47 -66.59 -39.28 -22.40
CA SER A 47 -66.27 -39.33 -23.83
C SER A 47 -67.57 -39.33 -24.63
N ASP A 48 -67.82 -38.21 -25.31
CA ASP A 48 -68.79 -38.13 -26.39
C ASP A 48 -68.24 -38.95 -27.58
N GLU A 49 -68.61 -40.23 -27.61
CA GLU A 49 -68.27 -41.16 -28.67
C GLU A 49 -69.04 -40.79 -29.94
N ARG A 50 -68.44 -39.94 -30.76
CA ARG A 50 -68.84 -39.79 -32.17
C ARG A 50 -67.77 -39.03 -32.96
N LYS A 51 -66.59 -39.65 -33.12
CA LYS A 51 -65.64 -39.49 -34.24
C LYS A 51 -64.44 -40.41 -34.05
N GLU A 52 -63.98 -40.98 -35.16
CA GLU A 52 -62.94 -42.00 -35.33
C GLU A 52 -61.85 -42.02 -34.23
N PRO A 53 -61.58 -43.18 -33.58
CA PRO A 53 -60.61 -43.31 -32.48
C PRO A 53 -59.15 -42.99 -32.89
N THR A 54 -58.90 -42.87 -34.20
CA THR A 54 -57.61 -42.52 -34.80
C THR A 54 -57.33 -41.01 -34.78
N GLU A 55 -58.35 -40.17 -34.95
CA GLU A 55 -58.20 -38.70 -34.99
C GLU A 55 -57.88 -38.13 -33.60
N ASN A 56 -58.51 -38.66 -32.55
CA ASN A 56 -58.27 -38.23 -31.17
C ASN A 56 -56.88 -38.64 -30.65
N LYS A 57 -56.39 -39.82 -31.03
CA LYS A 57 -55.01 -40.24 -30.72
C LYS A 57 -54.00 -39.38 -31.47
N ARG A 58 -54.30 -39.03 -32.73
CA ARG A 58 -53.47 -38.14 -33.54
C ARG A 58 -53.44 -36.72 -32.98
N SER A 59 -54.58 -36.14 -32.62
CA SER A 59 -54.66 -34.79 -32.05
C SER A 59 -53.92 -34.69 -30.71
N LYS A 60 -54.06 -35.70 -29.84
CA LYS A 60 -53.33 -35.78 -28.57
C LYS A 60 -51.82 -35.90 -28.77
N ARG A 61 -51.38 -36.69 -29.77
CA ARG A 61 -49.96 -36.82 -30.14
C ARG A 61 -49.41 -35.54 -30.77
N MET A 62 -50.18 -34.88 -31.64
CA MET A 62 -49.82 -33.60 -32.26
C MET A 62 -49.70 -32.49 -31.21
N PHE A 63 -50.65 -32.41 -30.28
CA PHE A 63 -50.64 -31.44 -29.19
C PHE A 63 -49.49 -31.71 -28.20
N GLY A 64 -49.23 -32.97 -27.86
CA GLY A 64 -48.08 -33.36 -27.04
C GLY A 64 -46.73 -33.08 -27.74
N ALA A 65 -46.65 -33.27 -29.05
CA ALA A 65 -45.48 -32.89 -29.83
C ALA A 65 -45.25 -31.37 -29.82
N LEU A 66 -46.33 -30.58 -29.94
CA LEU A 66 -46.27 -29.11 -29.92
C LEU A 66 -45.88 -28.55 -28.53
N LEU A 67 -46.40 -29.13 -27.44
CA LEU A 67 -45.98 -28.79 -26.08
C LEU A 67 -44.52 -29.20 -25.82
N GLY A 68 -44.11 -30.35 -26.35
CA GLY A 68 -42.73 -30.82 -26.28
C GLY A 68 -41.76 -29.91 -27.04
N THR A 69 -42.16 -29.36 -28.19
CA THR A 69 -41.33 -28.37 -28.93
C THR A 69 -41.33 -27.03 -28.22
N LEU A 70 -42.45 -26.55 -27.67
CA LEU A 70 -42.51 -25.31 -26.90
C LEU A 70 -41.58 -25.35 -25.67
N GLY A 71 -41.56 -26.47 -24.94
CA GLY A 71 -40.64 -26.67 -23.82
C GLY A 71 -39.16 -26.73 -24.24
N LYS A 72 -38.86 -27.17 -25.46
CA LYS A 72 -37.50 -27.10 -26.02
C LYS A 72 -37.11 -25.66 -26.36
N PHE A 73 -37.99 -24.91 -26.99
CA PHE A 73 -37.76 -23.49 -27.30
C PHE A 73 -37.54 -22.64 -26.04
N GLN A 74 -38.28 -22.90 -24.96
CA GLN A 74 -38.04 -22.22 -23.67
C GLN A 74 -36.65 -22.52 -23.11
N LYS A 75 -36.24 -23.80 -23.10
CA LYS A 75 -34.91 -24.20 -22.62
C LYS A 75 -33.78 -23.66 -23.49
N GLU A 76 -33.97 -23.59 -24.81
CA GLU A 76 -33.00 -22.99 -25.73
C GLU A 76 -32.89 -21.48 -25.52
N ALA A 77 -34.02 -20.77 -25.39
CA ALA A 77 -34.04 -19.34 -25.10
C ALA A 77 -33.41 -19.01 -23.73
N GLU A 78 -33.62 -19.85 -22.71
CA GLU A 78 -32.94 -19.70 -21.41
C GLU A 78 -31.44 -19.91 -21.52
N ARG A 79 -30.98 -20.92 -22.28
CA ARG A 79 -29.55 -21.15 -22.53
C ARG A 79 -28.91 -19.99 -23.29
N GLU A 80 -29.58 -19.44 -24.29
CA GLU A 80 -29.09 -18.26 -25.03
C GLU A 80 -28.97 -17.05 -24.10
N LYS A 81 -29.99 -16.75 -23.29
CA LYS A 81 -29.94 -15.68 -22.28
C LYS A 81 -28.81 -15.89 -21.26
N GLN A 82 -28.61 -17.12 -20.80
CA GLN A 82 -27.48 -17.48 -19.92
C GLN A 82 -26.13 -17.28 -20.62
N SER A 83 -26.03 -17.53 -21.93
CA SER A 83 -24.82 -17.29 -22.71
C SER A 83 -24.55 -15.79 -22.88
N GLU A 84 -25.56 -14.98 -23.21
CA GLU A 84 -25.41 -13.54 -23.40
C GLU A 84 -25.05 -12.84 -22.08
N THR A 85 -25.68 -13.26 -20.98
CA THR A 85 -25.33 -12.73 -19.65
C THR A 85 -23.91 -13.10 -19.24
N ARG A 86 -23.44 -14.31 -19.56
CA ARG A 86 -22.03 -14.69 -19.37
C ARG A 86 -21.08 -13.84 -20.19
N VAL A 87 -21.40 -13.57 -21.45
CA VAL A 87 -20.58 -12.70 -22.32
C VAL A 87 -20.52 -11.28 -21.76
N ARG A 88 -21.66 -10.70 -21.37
CA ARG A 88 -21.70 -9.37 -20.75
C ARG A 88 -20.92 -9.30 -19.45
N ARG A 89 -21.01 -10.33 -18.59
CA ARG A 89 -20.20 -10.41 -17.36
C ARG A 89 -18.71 -10.46 -17.68
N ALA A 90 -18.29 -11.29 -18.64
CA ALA A 90 -16.90 -11.38 -19.06
C ALA A 90 -16.37 -10.07 -19.67
N GLU A 91 -17.20 -9.33 -20.40
CA GLU A 91 -16.83 -8.00 -20.92
C GLU A 91 -16.67 -6.96 -19.80
N LEU A 92 -17.55 -6.99 -18.79
CA LEU A 92 -17.45 -6.12 -17.62
C LEU A 92 -16.20 -6.45 -16.80
N GLU A 93 -15.93 -7.73 -16.55
CA GLU A 93 -14.74 -8.21 -15.85
C GLU A 93 -13.46 -7.79 -16.57
N LYS A 94 -13.40 -7.94 -17.90
CA LYS A 94 -12.26 -7.46 -18.70
C LYS A 94 -12.06 -5.95 -18.60
N LYS A 95 -13.14 -5.17 -18.57
CA LYS A 95 -13.05 -3.71 -18.40
C LYS A 95 -12.58 -3.34 -16.99
N LEU A 96 -13.06 -4.05 -15.98
CA LEU A 96 -12.65 -3.86 -14.59
C LEU A 96 -11.16 -4.19 -14.42
N ALA A 97 -10.71 -5.33 -14.92
CA ALA A 97 -9.32 -5.77 -14.85
C ALA A 97 -8.38 -4.76 -15.52
N LYS A 98 -8.75 -4.23 -16.70
CA LYS A 98 -7.96 -3.18 -17.37
C LYS A 98 -7.82 -1.92 -16.53
N ARG A 99 -8.91 -1.44 -15.93
CA ARG A 99 -8.86 -0.27 -15.04
C ARG A 99 -8.00 -0.53 -13.81
N GLN A 100 -8.12 -1.71 -13.20
CA GLN A 100 -7.29 -2.10 -12.07
C GLN A 100 -5.80 -2.18 -12.44
N GLU A 101 -5.46 -2.65 -13.64
CA GLU A 101 -4.08 -2.64 -14.13
C GLU A 101 -3.55 -1.23 -14.38
N GLU A 102 -4.38 -0.33 -14.93
CA GLU A 102 -4.03 1.08 -15.13
C GLU A 102 -3.80 1.79 -13.80
N GLU A 103 -4.73 1.68 -12.85
CA GLU A 103 -4.60 2.24 -11.50
C GLU A 103 -3.36 1.72 -10.77
N ARG A 104 -3.07 0.41 -10.86
CA ARG A 104 -1.86 -0.17 -10.27
C ARG A 104 -0.58 0.42 -10.85
N LYS A 105 -0.53 0.64 -12.17
CA LYS A 105 0.64 1.24 -12.82
C LYS A 105 0.80 2.70 -12.41
N GLU A 106 -0.29 3.45 -12.32
CA GLU A 106 -0.25 4.83 -11.85
C GLU A 106 0.24 4.93 -10.40
N LEU A 107 -0.23 4.03 -9.52
CA LEU A 107 0.24 3.96 -8.14
C LEU A 107 1.73 3.62 -8.05
N ASP A 108 2.21 2.64 -8.81
CA ASP A 108 3.63 2.25 -8.83
C ASP A 108 4.54 3.41 -9.31
N ILE A 109 4.07 4.18 -10.30
CA ILE A 109 4.76 5.39 -10.77
C ILE A 109 4.76 6.47 -9.68
N GLN A 110 3.64 6.68 -8.97
CA GLN A 110 3.58 7.68 -7.90
C GLN A 110 4.45 7.29 -6.71
N GLU A 111 4.41 6.02 -6.29
CA GLU A 111 5.22 5.51 -5.18
C GLU A 111 6.72 5.61 -5.51
N SER A 112 7.13 5.23 -6.71
CA SER A 112 8.54 5.36 -7.12
C SER A 112 9.00 6.81 -7.19
N GLN A 113 8.16 7.73 -7.68
CA GLN A 113 8.47 9.16 -7.69
C GLN A 113 8.58 9.74 -6.27
N GLU A 114 7.67 9.35 -5.38
CA GLU A 114 7.69 9.81 -3.99
C GLU A 114 8.93 9.27 -3.25
N GLN A 115 9.30 8.01 -3.47
CA GLN A 115 10.52 7.42 -2.93
C GLN A 115 11.77 8.16 -3.44
N GLU A 116 11.85 8.42 -4.74
CA GLU A 116 12.98 9.15 -5.32
C GLU A 116 13.09 10.58 -4.76
N GLN A 117 11.96 11.27 -4.55
CA GLN A 117 11.94 12.59 -3.91
C GLN A 117 12.43 12.52 -2.47
N ARG A 118 11.88 11.58 -1.66
CA ARG A 118 12.31 11.39 -0.27
C ARG A 118 13.80 11.06 -0.16
N GLU A 119 14.34 10.23 -1.06
CA GLU A 119 15.76 9.92 -1.10
C GLU A 119 16.62 11.14 -1.42
N LYS A 120 16.19 11.97 -2.38
CA LYS A 120 16.87 13.22 -2.72
C LYS A 120 16.86 14.21 -1.56
N ASP A 121 15.71 14.37 -0.91
CA ASP A 121 15.57 15.28 0.23
C ASP A 121 16.45 14.83 1.40
N LEU A 122 16.42 13.54 1.74
CA LEU A 122 17.28 12.97 2.78
C LEU A 122 18.77 13.12 2.45
N ALA A 123 19.15 12.95 1.18
CA ALA A 123 20.53 13.14 0.74
C ALA A 123 20.97 14.61 0.86
N GLN A 124 20.08 15.56 0.55
CA GLN A 124 20.33 16.99 0.71
C GLN A 124 20.47 17.36 2.19
N GLU A 125 19.54 16.92 3.04
CA GLU A 125 19.60 17.14 4.49
C GLU A 125 20.89 16.59 5.08
N ARG A 126 21.27 15.36 4.70
CA ARG A 126 22.53 14.76 5.15
C ARG A 126 23.74 15.59 4.69
N ARG A 127 23.71 16.11 3.47
CA ARG A 127 24.79 16.95 2.96
C ARG A 127 24.92 18.25 3.77
N VAL A 128 23.81 18.95 4.00
CA VAL A 128 23.78 20.17 4.80
C VAL A 128 24.28 19.90 6.21
N ALA A 129 23.80 18.84 6.86
CA ALA A 129 24.25 18.48 8.21
C ALA A 129 25.76 18.16 8.27
N MET A 130 26.33 17.59 7.22
CA MET A 130 27.78 17.33 7.13
C MET A 130 28.57 18.63 6.92
N GLU A 131 28.07 19.54 6.09
CA GLU A 131 28.67 20.86 5.88
C GLU A 131 28.67 21.67 7.18
N ASP A 132 27.55 21.68 7.92
CA ASP A 132 27.43 22.32 9.24
C ASP A 132 28.43 21.74 10.26
N LEU A 133 28.51 20.41 10.33
CA LEU A 133 29.48 19.74 11.21
C LEU A 133 30.93 20.10 10.83
N GLU A 134 31.23 20.23 9.55
CA GLU A 134 32.57 20.62 9.10
C GLU A 134 32.92 22.06 9.53
N LEU A 135 31.94 22.97 9.46
CA LEU A 135 32.10 24.34 9.94
C LEU A 135 32.33 24.37 11.45
N ASP A 136 31.52 23.66 12.24
CA ASP A 136 31.69 23.55 13.68
C ASP A 136 33.08 22.99 14.06
N LEU A 137 33.54 21.98 13.34
CA LEU A 137 34.87 21.41 13.55
C LEU A 137 35.99 22.39 13.18
N LYS A 138 35.81 23.21 12.15
CA LYS A 138 36.77 24.27 11.79
C LYS A 138 36.83 25.32 12.89
N ASP A 139 35.68 25.76 13.39
CA ASP A 139 35.60 26.76 14.46
C ASP A 139 36.19 26.22 15.76
N LEU A 140 35.91 24.96 16.10
CA LEU A 140 36.53 24.29 17.25
C LEU A 140 38.05 24.20 17.08
N LYS A 141 38.56 23.84 15.89
CA LYS A 141 40.00 23.81 15.63
C LYS A 141 40.62 25.19 15.74
N GLN A 142 39.95 26.24 15.26
CA GLN A 142 40.44 27.62 15.38
C GLN A 142 40.49 28.07 16.84
N THR A 143 39.43 27.82 17.60
CA THR A 143 39.38 28.14 19.05
C THR A 143 40.46 27.39 19.81
N LEU A 144 40.65 26.09 19.54
CA LEU A 144 41.73 25.30 20.14
C LEU A 144 43.11 25.86 19.77
N LYS A 145 43.37 26.21 18.51
CA LYS A 145 44.64 26.82 18.08
C LYS A 145 44.93 28.13 18.81
N LYS A 146 43.91 28.97 19.00
CA LYS A 146 43.98 30.22 19.78
C LYS A 146 44.21 29.97 21.27
N GLN A 147 43.61 28.90 21.82
CA GLN A 147 43.89 28.51 23.21
C GLN A 147 45.32 27.99 23.34
N GLU A 148 45.81 27.16 22.42
CA GLU A 148 47.16 26.61 22.44
C GLU A 148 48.26 27.68 22.41
N SER A 149 48.05 28.82 21.75
CA SER A 149 49.03 29.93 21.75
C SER A 149 49.15 30.61 23.12
N THR A 150 48.23 30.35 24.05
CA THR A 150 48.27 30.90 25.41
C THR A 150 49.15 30.07 26.36
N PHE A 151 49.54 28.85 26.00
CA PHE A 151 50.25 27.91 26.87
C PHE A 151 51.66 27.57 26.36
N LEU A 152 52.59 27.37 27.29
CA LEU A 152 53.92 26.83 27.02
C LEU A 152 53.86 25.31 26.91
N LYS A 153 54.78 24.70 26.15
CA LYS A 153 54.85 23.25 25.93
C LYS A 153 56.09 22.64 26.59
N THR A 154 55.96 21.43 27.13
CA THR A 154 57.12 20.64 27.57
C THR A 154 57.81 19.94 26.39
N ASN A 155 59.07 19.54 26.59
CA ASN A 155 59.85 18.76 25.63
C ASN A 155 59.65 17.24 25.77
N THR A 156 58.76 16.80 26.66
CA THR A 156 58.47 15.39 26.90
C THR A 156 57.52 14.84 25.85
N GLU A 157 57.50 13.52 25.69
CA GLU A 157 56.43 12.80 24.99
C GLU A 157 55.60 12.05 26.04
N PRO A 158 54.32 12.40 26.24
CA PRO A 158 53.54 13.42 25.54
C PRO A 158 53.88 14.86 25.94
N ARG A 159 53.66 15.80 25.01
CA ARG A 159 53.83 17.25 25.26
C ARG A 159 52.72 17.73 26.18
N LEU A 160 53.11 18.37 27.27
CA LEU A 160 52.18 18.95 28.24
C LEU A 160 52.11 20.46 28.04
N TYR A 161 50.89 20.99 28.01
CA TYR A 161 50.62 22.41 27.93
C TYR A 161 50.45 22.97 29.34
N TYR A 162 51.16 24.04 29.68
CA TYR A 162 51.09 24.65 31.01
C TYR A 162 51.22 26.17 30.92
N ARG A 163 50.71 26.86 31.96
CA ARG A 163 50.88 28.31 32.13
C ARG A 163 51.40 28.58 33.54
N PRO A 164 52.65 29.04 33.69
CA PRO A 164 53.20 29.36 35.01
C PRO A 164 52.50 30.60 35.59
N TYR A 165 52.47 30.69 36.93
CA TYR A 165 51.86 31.83 37.63
C TYR A 165 52.56 33.15 37.34
N TYR A 166 53.90 33.12 37.20
CA TYR A 166 54.70 34.25 36.75
C TYR A 166 55.38 33.90 35.42
N LEU A 167 55.20 34.75 34.41
CA LEU A 167 55.83 34.62 33.10
C LEU A 167 57.12 35.45 33.04
N LEU A 168 58.21 34.82 32.62
CA LEU A 168 59.46 35.53 32.34
C LEU A 168 59.31 36.39 31.08
N PRO A 169 60.05 37.51 30.94
CA PRO A 169 60.00 38.35 29.74
C PRO A 169 60.22 37.56 28.44
N SER A 170 61.22 36.66 28.40
CA SER A 170 61.49 35.80 27.25
C SER A 170 60.35 34.83 26.90
N GLN A 171 59.60 34.36 27.91
CA GLN A 171 58.44 33.50 27.69
C GLN A 171 57.24 34.28 27.17
N LYS A 172 57.08 35.55 27.57
CA LYS A 172 56.02 36.42 27.04
C LYS A 172 56.26 36.72 25.57
N GLU A 173 57.49 37.13 25.23
CA GLU A 173 57.88 37.39 23.84
C GLU A 173 57.64 36.15 22.96
N TYR A 174 57.98 34.96 23.47
CA TYR A 174 57.70 33.71 22.76
C TYR A 174 56.20 33.47 22.52
N LEU A 175 55.36 33.66 23.55
CA LEU A 175 53.91 33.47 23.41
C LEU A 175 53.29 34.52 22.47
N ASP A 176 53.78 35.75 22.48
CA ASP A 176 53.32 36.82 21.60
C ASP A 176 53.68 36.51 20.14
N GLN A 177 54.91 36.04 19.86
CA GLN A 177 55.31 35.54 18.54
C GLN A 177 54.41 34.39 18.05
N VAL A 178 54.18 33.38 18.90
CA VAL A 178 53.32 32.24 18.55
C VAL A 178 51.87 32.64 18.32
N ARG A 179 51.41 33.72 18.95
CA ARG A 179 50.08 34.28 18.75
C ARG A 179 49.99 35.03 17.41
N GLU A 180 50.97 35.87 17.10
CA GLU A 180 51.06 36.59 15.82
C GLU A 180 51.19 35.63 14.62
N GLU A 181 51.88 34.50 14.76
CA GLU A 181 52.01 33.49 13.71
C GLU A 181 50.72 32.69 13.44
N LYS A 182 49.77 32.68 14.38
CA LYS A 182 48.56 31.84 14.33
C LYS A 182 47.26 32.61 14.08
N ASP A 183 47.28 33.93 14.24
CA ASP A 183 46.19 34.85 13.88
C ASP A 183 46.18 35.10 12.35
#